data_AF-A0A8J8G8K6-F1
#
_entry.id   AF-A0A8J8G8K6-F1
#
_cell.length_a   1.000
_cell.length_b   1.000
_cell.length_c   1.000
_cell.angle_alpha   90.00
_cell.angle_beta   90.00
_cell.angle_gamma   90.00
#
_symmetry.space_group_name_H-M   'P 1'
#
loop_
_entity.id
_entity.type
_entity.pdbx_description
1 polymer ?
#
loop_
_entity_poly.entity_id
_entity_poly.type
_entity_poly.pdbx_seq_one_letter_code
_entity_poly.pdbx_strand_id
1 'polypeptide(L)' 'MTNLELVLNMLAEATTTEISKEKKPKNFNENKIIAKQGGTIAGNTRKEIEEKTGKKVVNSISAKKISENNKKNIS' A
#
# COMPACT_ATOMS: atom_id res chain seq x y z
N MET A 1 9.14 -4.93 7.76
CA MET A 1 8.59 -3.72 7.16
C MET A 1 9.65 -2.62 7.26
N THR A 2 10.04 -1.98 6.16
CA THR A 2 11.04 -0.90 6.11
C THR A 2 10.38 0.48 6.26
N ASN A 3 11.16 1.52 6.57
CA ASN A 3 10.64 2.89 6.68
C ASN A 3 9.99 3.36 5.37
N LEU A 4 10.59 2.99 4.23
CA LEU A 4 10.07 3.40 2.93
C LEU A 4 8.79 2.62 2.55
N GLU A 5 8.68 1.34 2.94
CA GLU A 5 7.40 0.60 2.83
C GLU A 5 6.31 1.27 3.67
N LEU A 6 6.62 1.74 4.88
CA LEU A 6 5.67 2.43 5.74
C LEU A 6 5.21 3.76 5.13
N VAL A 7 6.15 4.57 4.60
CA VAL A 7 5.81 5.84 3.92
C VAL A 7 4.95 5.59 2.69
N LEU A 8 5.23 4.54 1.91
CA LEU A 8 4.39 4.19 0.76
C LEU A 8 2.98 3.76 1.16
N ASN A 9 2.82 3.04 2.28
CA ASN A 9 1.51 2.70 2.81
C ASN A 9 0.75 3.97 3.25
N MET A 10 1.42 4.88 3.96
CA MET A 10 0.83 6.17 4.34
C MET A 10 0.46 7.00 3.11
N LEU A 11 1.27 6.98 2.06
CA LEU A 11 0.95 7.64 0.79
C LEU A 11 -0.31 7.05 0.15
N ALA A 12 -0.45 5.72 0.12
CA ALA A 12 -1.64 5.06 -0.41
C ALA A 12 -2.90 5.43 0.39
N GLU A 13 -2.80 5.47 1.71
CA GLU A 13 -3.90 5.82 2.61
C GLU A 13 -4.29 7.30 2.49
N ALA A 14 -3.31 8.20 2.54
CA ALA A 14 -3.53 9.64 2.43
C ALA A 14 -4.14 10.00 1.08
N THR A 15 -3.61 9.46 -0.01
CA THR A 15 -4.15 9.73 -1.36
C THR A 15 -5.56 9.17 -1.54
N THR A 16 -5.83 7.93 -1.09
CA THR A 16 -7.18 7.36 -1.09
C THR A 16 -8.14 8.24 -0.30
N THR A 17 -7.72 8.71 0.88
CA THR A 17 -8.53 9.55 1.77
C THR A 17 -8.84 10.91 1.15
N GLU A 18 -7.84 11.61 0.61
CA GLU A 18 -8.05 12.91 -0.02
C GLU A 18 -8.94 12.81 -1.27
N ILE A 19 -8.74 11.78 -2.10
CA ILE A 19 -9.62 11.53 -3.25
C ILE A 19 -11.05 11.21 -2.79
N SER A 20 -11.22 10.43 -1.73
CA SER A 20 -12.53 10.09 -1.17
C SER A 20 -13.27 11.32 -0.65
N LYS A 21 -12.59 12.23 0.05
CA LYS A 21 -13.16 13.50 0.51
C LYS A 21 -13.66 14.36 -0.64
N GLU A 22 -12.93 14.41 -1.75
CA GLU A 22 -13.28 15.19 -2.94
C GLU A 22 -14.44 14.54 -3.72
N LYS A 23 -14.35 13.23 -3.96
CA LYS A 23 -15.31 12.51 -4.82
C LYS A 23 -16.59 12.09 -4.10
N LYS A 24 -16.58 12.02 -2.76
CA LYS A 24 -17.73 11.65 -1.91
C LYS A 24 -18.46 10.39 -2.42
N PRO A 25 -17.75 9.26 -2.53
CA PRO A 25 -18.31 8.03 -3.09
C PRO A 25 -19.51 7.55 -2.27
N LYS A 26 -20.58 7.13 -2.94
CA LYS A 26 -21.85 6.74 -2.30
C LYS A 26 -22.01 5.23 -2.16
N ASN A 27 -21.30 4.46 -2.97
CA ASN A 27 -21.44 3.02 -3.02
C ASN A 27 -20.09 2.30 -3.02
N PHE A 28 -20.14 0.98 -2.86
CA PHE A 28 -18.96 0.14 -2.80
C PHE A 28 -18.11 0.22 -4.07
N ASN A 29 -18.72 0.29 -5.25
CA ASN A 29 -18.00 0.31 -6.52
C ASN A 29 -17.18 1.59 -6.68
N GLU A 30 -17.73 2.74 -6.30
CA GLU A 30 -17.01 4.01 -6.29
C GLU A 30 -15.85 4.00 -5.29
N ASN A 31 -16.09 3.49 -4.07
CA ASN A 31 -15.03 3.32 -3.07
C ASN A 31 -13.90 2.40 -3.57
N LYS A 32 -14.25 1.31 -4.27
CA LYS A 32 -13.28 0.38 -4.87
C LYS A 32 -12.42 1.06 -5.94
N ILE A 33 -13.01 1.94 -6.75
CA ILE A 33 -12.28 2.71 -7.76
C ILE A 33 -11.30 3.66 -7.08
N ILE A 34 -11.72 4.36 -6.03
CA ILE A 34 -10.88 5.31 -5.29
C ILE A 34 -9.72 4.60 -4.58
N ALA A 35 -9.99 3.46 -3.93
CA ALA A 35 -8.94 2.64 -3.34
C ALA A 35 -7.91 2.18 -4.39
N LYS A 36 -8.35 1.82 -5.60
CA LYS A 36 -7.46 1.49 -6.71
C LYS A 36 -6.63 2.70 -7.14
N GLN A 37 -7.19 3.90 -7.13
CA GLN A 37 -6.46 5.13 -7.48
C GLN A 37 -5.34 5.42 -6.48
N GLY A 38 -5.62 5.43 -5.17
CA GLY A 38 -4.58 5.65 -4.15
C GLY A 38 -3.50 4.56 -4.17
N GLY A 39 -3.90 3.30 -4.33
CA GLY A 39 -2.95 2.20 -4.52
C GLY A 39 -2.10 2.32 -5.80
N THR A 40 -2.67 2.86 -6.89
CA THR A 40 -1.93 3.11 -8.14
C THR A 40 -0.89 4.20 -7.95
N ILE A 41 -1.22 5.28 -7.24
CA ILE A 41 -0.29 6.38 -6.94
C ILE A 41 0.90 5.84 -6.15
N ALA A 42 0.65 5.17 -5.02
CA ALA A 42 1.73 4.58 -4.21
C ALA A 42 2.53 3.53 -4.99
N GLY A 43 1.85 2.71 -5.82
CA GLY A 43 2.50 1.72 -6.66
C GLY A 43 3.43 2.32 -7.72
N ASN A 44 3.08 3.48 -8.28
CA ASN A 44 3.93 4.21 -9.22
C ASN A 44 5.12 4.85 -8.51
N THR A 45 4.90 5.51 -7.37
CA THR A 45 5.98 6.07 -6.54
C THR A 45 6.99 5.01 -6.12
N ARG A 46 6.51 3.83 -5.71
CA ARG A 46 7.38 2.68 -5.40
C ARG A 46 8.27 2.33 -6.60
N LYS A 47 7.67 2.16 -7.79
CA LYS A 47 8.42 1.79 -9.01
C LYS A 47 9.49 2.82 -9.34
N GLU A 48 9.16 4.10 -9.25
CA GLU A 48 10.11 5.19 -9.50
C GLU A 48 11.30 5.15 -8.53
N ILE A 49 11.05 4.91 -7.24
CA ILE A 49 12.14 4.76 -6.27
C ILE A 49 12.99 3.51 -6.57
N GLU A 50 12.37 2.39 -6.88
CA GLU A 50 13.07 1.15 -7.24
C GLU A 50 13.95 1.34 -8.48
N GLU A 51 13.46 2.06 -9.49
CA GLU A 51 14.18 2.40 -10.71
C GLU A 51 15.40 3.29 -10.42
N LYS A 52 15.23 4.34 -9.60
CA LYS A 52 16.33 5.28 -9.27
C LYS A 52 17.37 4.69 -8.33
N THR A 53 16.98 3.79 -7.45
CA THR A 53 17.88 3.24 -6.41
C THR A 53 18.46 1.88 -6.77
N GLY A 54 17.87 1.16 -7.73
CA GLY A 54 18.22 -0.21 -8.08
C GLY A 54 17.88 -1.24 -7.00
N LYS A 55 17.17 -0.83 -5.94
CA LYS A 55 16.84 -1.66 -4.77
C LYS A 55 15.33 -1.84 -4.68
N LYS A 56 14.88 -3.07 -4.40
CA LYS A 56 13.47 -3.33 -4.09
C LYS A 56 13.08 -2.60 -2.81
N VAL A 57 11.95 -1.91 -2.86
CA VAL A 57 11.40 -1.21 -1.70
C VAL A 57 10.53 -2.15 -0.89
N VAL A 58 9.75 -3.01 -1.57
CA VAL A 58 8.87 -3.98 -0.93
C VAL A 58 9.51 -5.38 -0.87
N ASN A 59 9.49 -5.99 0.31
CA ASN A 59 9.81 -7.40 0.50
C ASN A 59 8.54 -8.25 0.31
N SER A 60 8.66 -9.35 -0.43
CA SER A 60 7.58 -10.30 -0.68
C SER A 60 7.28 -11.15 0.57
N ILE A 61 6.79 -10.52 1.64
CA ILE A 61 6.21 -11.25 2.76
C ILE A 61 4.71 -11.34 2.48
N SER A 62 4.26 -12.51 2.01
CA SER A 62 2.85 -12.76 1.81
C SER A 62 2.11 -12.71 3.15
N ALA A 63 0.86 -12.21 3.16
CA ALA A 63 0.03 -12.17 4.38
C ALA A 63 -0.07 -13.55 5.07
N LYS A 64 -0.04 -14.64 4.29
CA LYS A 64 0.04 -16.01 4.78
C LYS A 64 1.33 -16.28 5.57
N LYS A 65 2.49 -15.86 5.07
CA LYS A 65 3.78 -15.96 5.79
C LYS A 65 3.82 -15.10 7.05
N ILE A 66 3.15 -13.95 7.07
CA ILE A 66 3.02 -13.12 8.29
C ILE A 66 2.24 -13.89 9.36
N SER A 67 1.12 -14.51 8.99
CA SER A 67 0.31 -15.32 9.91
C SER A 67 1.07 -16.55 10.43
N GLU A 68 1.82 -17.23 9.56
CA GLU A 68 2.62 -18.41 9.93
C GLU A 68 3.80 -18.05 10.85
N ASN A 69 4.50 -16.94 10.59
CA ASN A 69 5.60 -16.48 11.45
C ASN A 69 5.09 -16.02 12.83
N ASN A 70 3.92 -15.38 12.89
CA ASN A 70 3.31 -15.01 14.17
C ASN A 70 2.93 -16.24 15.00
N LYS A 71 2.47 -17.33 14.37
CA LYS A 71 2.19 -18.59 15.09
C LYS A 71 3.45 -19.27 15.64
N LYS A 72 4.57 -19.24 14.90
CA LYS A 72 5.86 -19.79 15.34
C LYS A 72 6.50 -19.04 16.50
N ASN A 73 6.21 -17.75 16.65
CA ASN A 73 6.76 -16.93 17.73
C ASN A 73 5.93 -17.01 19.02
N ILE A 74 4.81 -17.74 19.01
CA ILE A 74 3.89 -17.92 20.16
C ILE A 74 3.94 -19.38 20.68
N SER A 75 4.79 -20.22 20.08
CA SER A 75 5.07 -21.61 20.47
C SER A 75 6.51 -21.73 20.96
#